data_AF-A0A7H8K3H4-F1
#
_entry.id   AF-A0A7H8K3H4-F1
#
_cell.length_a   1.000
_cell.length_b   1.000
_cell.length_c   1.000
_cell.angle_alpha   90.00
_cell.angle_beta   90.00
_cell.angle_gamma   90.00
#
_symmetry.space_group_name_H-M   'P 1'
#
loop_
_entity.id
_entity.type
_entity.pdbx_description
1 polymer ?
#
loop_
_entity_poly.entity_id
_entity_poly.type
_entity_poly.pdbx_seq_one_letter_code
_entity_poly.pdbx_strand_id
1 'polypeptide(L)'
;MPTPPPADVIEPHTWLNEIQTRAELDQRLADGTLVGLTVQGLRLDLDPVPDLSDIEVAGALFVGCRFASRQVGADLVRRGANVVPPFSGLPYPTQPPHLYTPEELAAGFTEGGFEAMYDSRVYAHFRAHGGALPDVREALGQRLHDHGVDNALADATRAWLATHGPQSVVGVMGGHAVRRGSAPYRTAAVLGWELARAHRLVVTGGGPGVMEAANLGAYLSTRSAEDLTAAIDLLAAAPDFTDHDRYTAAALRVRELFGRSVTPPPEDDGEPAVAYRADSAALTTGDLDWANCGGLAVPTWLYGHEPANLFAGRIAKYFSNAIREDTILRLARGGIVFAPGRAGTVQEVFQAATKTYYGTDGASGAYVFLDREYWTSELPVESLLKPLLSTSPFGDLSGTVHLTDDVHEAVRLLLRPSAEKAPFSV
;
A
#
# COMPACT_ATOMS: atom_id res chain seq x y z
N MET A 1 -33.94 2.28 -5.59
CA MET A 1 -32.66 1.60 -5.81
C MET A 1 -31.59 2.55 -5.32
N PRO A 2 -30.69 2.18 -4.40
CA PRO A 2 -29.60 3.08 -4.07
C PRO A 2 -28.78 3.23 -5.35
N THR A 3 -28.83 4.44 -5.88
CA THR A 3 -28.01 4.94 -6.98
C THR A 3 -26.55 4.70 -6.60
N PRO A 4 -25.64 4.39 -7.54
CA PRO A 4 -24.23 4.66 -7.28
C PRO A 4 -24.10 6.08 -6.71
N PRO A 5 -23.12 6.35 -5.83
CA PRO A 5 -22.85 7.73 -5.46
C PRO A 5 -22.75 8.57 -6.75
N PRO A 6 -23.30 9.80 -6.77
CA PRO A 6 -23.23 10.65 -7.95
C PRO A 6 -21.81 10.68 -8.52
N ALA A 7 -21.66 10.67 -9.85
CA ALA A 7 -20.34 10.54 -10.47
C ALA A 7 -19.36 11.62 -9.95
N ASP A 8 -19.84 12.83 -9.69
CA ASP A 8 -19.11 13.95 -9.10
C ASP A 8 -18.59 13.71 -7.67
N VAL A 9 -19.14 12.71 -6.95
CA VAL A 9 -18.67 12.28 -5.62
C VAL A 9 -17.50 11.30 -5.71
N ILE A 10 -17.39 10.56 -6.82
CA ILE A 10 -16.42 9.45 -6.98
C ILE A 10 -15.30 9.82 -7.94
N GLU A 11 -15.59 10.67 -8.93
CA GLU A 11 -14.62 11.07 -9.96
C GLU A 11 -13.39 11.71 -9.30
N PRO A 12 -12.17 11.31 -9.72
CA PRO A 12 -10.96 11.93 -9.21
C PRO A 12 -10.92 13.41 -9.60
N HIS A 13 -11.01 14.30 -8.61
CA HIS A 13 -10.82 15.72 -8.82
C HIS A 13 -9.33 16.04 -8.80
N THR A 14 -8.82 16.67 -9.88
CA THR A 14 -7.47 17.24 -9.89
C THR A 14 -7.52 18.61 -9.20
N TRP A 15 -7.08 18.65 -7.94
CA TRP A 15 -7.02 19.88 -7.17
C TRP A 15 -5.81 20.72 -7.60
N LEU A 16 -6.06 21.75 -8.42
CA LEU A 16 -5.03 22.71 -8.88
C LEU A 16 -4.45 23.59 -7.76
N ASN A 17 -4.99 23.47 -6.54
CA ASN A 17 -4.64 24.28 -5.39
C ASN A 17 -3.69 23.56 -4.41
N GLU A 18 -3.24 22.34 -4.74
CA GLU A 18 -2.28 21.59 -3.94
C GLU A 18 -0.87 21.72 -4.50
N ILE A 19 0.09 22.02 -3.63
CA ILE A 19 1.51 22.18 -3.94
C ILE A 19 2.24 21.05 -3.21
N GLN A 20 2.81 20.13 -3.98
CA GLN A 20 3.45 18.91 -3.46
C GLN A 20 4.93 18.82 -3.84
N THR A 21 5.41 19.70 -4.73
CA THR A 21 6.82 19.79 -5.10
C THR A 21 7.43 21.14 -4.78
N ARG A 22 8.76 21.15 -4.60
CA ARG A 22 9.47 22.41 -4.37
C ARG A 22 9.43 23.33 -5.59
N ALA A 23 9.49 22.76 -6.79
CA ALA A 23 9.41 23.52 -8.04
C ALA A 23 8.06 24.24 -8.20
N GLU A 24 6.95 23.57 -7.91
CA GLU A 24 5.62 24.19 -7.91
C GLU A 24 5.52 25.30 -6.85
N LEU A 25 6.07 25.07 -5.65
CA LEU A 25 6.10 26.10 -4.62
C LEU A 25 6.85 27.34 -5.12
N ASP A 26 8.07 27.18 -5.61
CA ASP A 26 8.90 28.30 -6.06
C ASP A 26 8.23 29.09 -7.20
N GLN A 27 7.49 28.42 -8.10
CA GLN A 27 6.68 29.10 -9.11
C GLN A 27 5.57 29.96 -8.48
N ARG A 28 4.85 29.44 -7.48
CA ARG A 28 3.78 30.18 -6.78
C ARG A 28 4.32 31.31 -5.91
N LEU A 29 5.52 31.15 -5.33
CA LEU A 29 6.19 32.20 -4.60
C LEU A 29 6.52 33.40 -5.51
N ALA A 30 6.82 33.17 -6.79
CA ALA A 30 7.04 34.24 -7.75
C ALA A 30 5.77 35.07 -8.03
N ASP A 31 4.58 34.48 -7.86
CA ASP A 31 3.29 35.19 -7.96
C ASP A 31 2.98 36.02 -6.71
N GLY A 32 3.75 35.86 -5.62
CA GLY A 32 3.61 36.61 -4.37
C GLY A 32 2.46 36.17 -3.46
N THR A 33 1.76 35.09 -3.80
CA THR A 33 0.56 34.64 -3.05
C THR A 33 0.41 33.13 -2.98
N LEU A 34 0.01 32.65 -1.81
CA LEU A 34 -0.40 31.28 -1.50
C LEU A 34 -1.83 31.24 -0.95
N VAL A 35 -2.63 32.30 -1.14
CA VAL A 35 -3.97 32.43 -0.58
C VAL A 35 -4.87 31.26 -1.00
N GLY A 36 -5.42 30.56 -0.02
CA GLY A 36 -6.29 29.39 -0.23
C GLY A 36 -5.61 28.15 -0.82
N LEU A 37 -4.28 28.15 -0.97
CA LEU A 37 -3.52 27.00 -1.45
C LEU A 37 -3.13 26.06 -0.30
N THR A 38 -2.92 24.79 -0.64
CA THR A 38 -2.44 23.78 0.31
C THR A 38 -1.02 23.37 -0.05
N VAL A 39 -0.07 23.53 0.87
CA VAL A 39 1.33 23.10 0.72
C VAL A 39 1.56 21.87 1.59
N GLN A 40 2.02 20.78 1.00
CA GLN A 40 2.08 19.48 1.68
C GLN A 40 3.47 18.87 1.64
N GLY A 41 3.93 18.33 2.77
CA GLY A 41 5.11 17.46 2.86
C GLY A 41 6.47 18.08 2.51
N LEU A 42 6.53 19.38 2.22
CA LEU A 42 7.76 20.02 1.75
C LEU A 42 8.78 20.31 2.86
N ARG A 43 10.04 20.07 2.53
CA ARG A 43 11.22 20.49 3.32
C ARG A 43 11.58 21.94 3.00
N LEU A 44 10.98 22.87 3.74
CA LEU A 44 11.20 24.32 3.65
C LEU A 44 12.33 24.79 4.59
N ASP A 45 13.06 23.84 5.16
CA ASP A 45 14.24 24.01 6.00
C ASP A 45 15.55 23.71 5.27
N LEU A 46 15.48 23.24 4.01
CA LEU A 46 16.64 22.90 3.18
C LEU A 46 16.98 24.03 2.19
N ASP A 47 18.27 24.16 1.88
CA ASP A 47 18.76 25.16 0.94
C ASP A 47 18.35 24.85 -0.52
N PRO A 48 17.93 25.87 -1.31
CA PRO A 48 17.69 27.24 -0.87
C PRO A 48 16.40 27.35 -0.04
N VAL A 49 16.52 27.88 1.18
CA VAL A 49 15.37 28.10 2.07
C VAL A 49 14.44 29.14 1.43
N PRO A 50 13.12 28.87 1.27
CA PRO A 50 12.21 29.82 0.67
C PRO A 50 11.94 30.99 1.62
N ASP A 51 11.99 32.21 1.11
CA ASP A 51 11.52 33.37 1.85
C ASP A 51 10.00 33.49 1.73
N LEU A 52 9.30 33.36 2.85
CA LEU A 52 7.84 33.43 2.94
C LEU A 52 7.36 34.75 3.56
N SER A 53 8.28 35.67 3.89
CA SER A 53 7.99 36.84 4.73
C SER A 53 6.97 37.79 4.09
N ASP A 54 7.13 38.05 2.79
CA ASP A 54 6.30 39.01 2.03
C ASP A 54 5.19 38.34 1.20
N ILE A 55 5.00 37.03 1.36
CA ILE A 55 4.02 36.26 0.59
C ILE A 55 2.64 36.37 1.24
N GLU A 56 1.58 36.59 0.47
CA GLU A 56 0.21 36.54 1.01
C GLU A 56 -0.19 35.08 1.32
N VAL A 57 -0.56 34.78 2.57
CA VAL A 57 -0.80 33.39 3.04
C VAL A 57 -2.17 33.19 3.69
N ALA A 58 -3.07 34.16 3.58
CA ALA A 58 -4.39 34.08 4.22
C ALA A 58 -5.17 32.84 3.72
N GLY A 59 -5.62 32.00 4.65
CA GLY A 59 -6.34 30.76 4.32
C GLY A 59 -5.48 29.66 3.71
N ALA A 60 -4.16 29.87 3.52
CA ALA A 60 -3.25 28.81 3.09
C ALA A 60 -3.19 27.70 4.14
N LEU A 61 -2.97 26.45 3.72
CA LEU A 61 -2.84 25.30 4.61
C LEU A 61 -1.46 24.65 4.40
N PHE A 62 -0.66 24.56 5.45
CA PHE A 62 0.62 23.84 5.45
C PHE A 62 0.49 22.56 6.26
N VAL A 63 0.66 21.39 5.63
CA VAL A 63 0.54 20.07 6.28
C VAL A 63 1.85 19.30 6.13
N GLY A 64 2.44 18.88 7.25
CA GLY A 64 3.68 18.09 7.22
C GLY A 64 4.91 18.83 6.69
N CYS A 65 4.83 20.14 6.48
CA CYS A 65 5.98 20.95 6.07
C CYS A 65 6.98 21.08 7.22
N ARG A 66 8.27 21.02 6.89
CA ARG A 66 9.35 21.36 7.82
C ARG A 66 9.86 22.76 7.51
N PHE A 67 9.83 23.64 8.51
CA PHE A 67 10.26 25.03 8.37
C PHE A 67 11.65 25.24 8.96
N ALA A 68 12.42 26.19 8.42
CA ALA A 68 13.74 26.56 8.93
C ALA A 68 13.74 26.91 10.43
N SER A 69 12.62 27.40 10.97
CA SER A 69 12.43 27.59 12.40
C SER A 69 10.97 27.55 12.81
N ARG A 70 10.70 27.39 14.12
CA ARG A 70 9.33 27.47 14.66
C ARG A 70 8.71 28.86 14.51
N GLN A 71 9.55 29.89 14.44
CA GLN A 71 9.14 31.28 14.25
C GLN A 71 8.49 31.48 12.88
N VAL A 72 9.00 30.82 11.83
CA VAL A 72 8.39 30.87 10.48
C VAL A 72 6.96 30.31 10.52
N GLY A 73 6.77 29.12 11.10
CA GLY A 73 5.44 28.52 11.23
C GLY A 73 4.47 29.39 12.06
N ALA A 74 4.94 29.98 13.16
CA ALA A 74 4.13 30.87 13.98
C ALA A 74 3.76 32.18 13.24
N ASP A 75 4.68 32.73 12.45
CA ASP A 75 4.42 33.91 11.63
C ASP A 75 3.37 33.63 10.55
N LEU A 76 3.44 32.49 9.87
CA LEU A 76 2.43 32.06 8.89
C LEU A 76 1.03 32.00 9.53
N VAL A 77 0.93 31.39 10.71
CA VAL A 77 -0.34 31.33 11.46
C VAL A 77 -0.84 32.72 11.83
N ARG A 78 0.05 33.60 12.32
CA ARG A 78 -0.28 34.99 12.63
C ARG A 78 -0.81 35.76 11.41
N ARG A 79 -0.34 35.42 10.21
CA ARG A 79 -0.78 35.99 8.92
C ARG A 79 -2.00 35.31 8.31
N GLY A 80 -2.64 34.38 9.02
CA GLY A 80 -3.92 33.78 8.63
C GLY A 80 -3.81 32.45 7.89
N ALA A 81 -2.61 31.85 7.83
CA ALA A 81 -2.45 30.47 7.36
C ALA A 81 -2.83 29.47 8.47
N ASN A 82 -3.15 28.25 8.07
CA ASN A 82 -3.26 27.10 8.94
C ASN A 82 -1.99 26.26 8.82
N VAL A 83 -1.38 25.89 9.94
CA VAL A 83 -0.20 25.02 9.96
C VAL A 83 -0.52 23.81 10.81
N VAL A 84 -0.40 22.61 10.24
CA VAL A 84 -0.56 21.34 10.93
C VAL A 84 0.83 20.76 11.21
N PRO A 85 1.41 20.98 12.41
CA PRO A 85 2.74 20.51 12.73
C PRO A 85 2.75 18.99 12.99
N PRO A 86 3.89 18.33 12.79
CA PRO A 86 4.05 16.95 13.23
C PRO A 86 3.98 16.85 14.76
N PHE A 87 3.39 15.78 15.28
CA PHE A 87 3.32 15.60 16.74
C PHE A 87 4.67 15.08 17.27
N SER A 88 5.18 15.74 18.30
CA SER A 88 6.37 15.28 19.00
C SER A 88 6.06 14.16 19.99
N GLY A 89 7.04 13.28 20.20
CA GLY A 89 7.01 12.21 21.20
C GLY A 89 6.30 10.93 20.76
N LEU A 90 5.86 10.84 19.50
CA LEU A 90 5.35 9.60 18.92
C LEU A 90 6.51 8.80 18.30
N PRO A 91 6.50 7.45 18.36
CA PRO A 91 7.53 6.62 17.74
C PRO A 91 7.34 6.46 16.23
N TYR A 92 6.34 7.12 15.65
CA TYR A 92 6.01 7.10 14.23
C TYR A 92 5.73 8.51 13.71
N PRO A 93 5.91 8.77 12.40
CA PRO A 93 5.67 10.07 11.80
C PRO A 93 4.18 10.32 11.66
N THR A 94 3.69 11.50 12.05
CA THR A 94 2.28 11.85 11.79
C THR A 94 2.02 12.23 10.33
N GLN A 95 3.04 12.46 9.52
CA GLN A 95 2.91 12.67 8.07
C GLN A 95 4.08 11.95 7.38
N PRO A 96 4.03 10.62 7.20
CA PRO A 96 5.07 9.91 6.47
C PRO A 96 5.19 10.48 5.04
N PRO A 97 6.39 10.85 4.58
CA PRO A 97 6.59 11.46 3.26
C PRO A 97 6.64 10.44 2.11
N HIS A 98 6.72 9.15 2.44
CA HIS A 98 6.70 8.05 1.48
C HIS A 98 6.14 6.78 2.15
N LEU A 99 5.81 5.78 1.33
CA LEU A 99 5.47 4.45 1.82
C LEU A 99 6.68 3.80 2.49
N TYR A 100 6.44 2.99 3.50
CA TYR A 100 7.49 2.28 4.22
C TYR A 100 8.19 1.26 3.32
N THR A 101 9.46 0.99 3.60
CA THR A 101 10.21 -0.15 3.02
C THR A 101 10.33 -1.30 4.02
N PRO A 102 10.60 -2.54 3.55
CA PRO A 102 10.95 -3.65 4.43
C PRO A 102 12.13 -3.33 5.35
N GLU A 103 13.14 -2.62 4.85
CA GLU A 103 14.33 -2.22 5.61
C GLU A 103 13.99 -1.29 6.76
N GLU A 104 13.11 -0.30 6.53
CA GLU A 104 12.66 0.63 7.57
C GLU A 104 11.87 -0.08 8.67
N LEU A 105 10.96 -0.98 8.29
CA LEU A 105 10.15 -1.72 9.26
C LEU A 105 10.99 -2.73 10.06
N ALA A 106 12.00 -3.35 9.43
CA ALA A 106 12.90 -4.32 10.07
C ALA A 106 14.08 -3.67 10.82
N ALA A 107 14.26 -2.35 10.73
CA ALA A 107 15.35 -1.64 11.40
C ALA A 107 15.35 -1.91 12.92
N GLY A 108 16.48 -2.37 13.48
CA GLY A 108 16.61 -2.81 14.87
C GLY A 108 16.70 -4.33 15.05
N PHE A 109 16.40 -5.13 14.00
CA PHE A 109 16.39 -6.59 14.10
C PHE A 109 17.78 -7.17 14.42
N THR A 110 18.85 -6.61 13.85
CA THR A 110 20.23 -7.08 14.06
C THR A 110 20.72 -6.87 15.48
N GLU A 111 20.25 -5.81 16.14
CA GLU A 111 20.69 -5.43 17.49
C GLU A 111 19.90 -6.14 18.60
N GLY A 112 18.62 -6.41 18.38
CA GLY A 112 17.73 -6.90 19.44
C GLY A 112 16.59 -7.81 18.98
N GLY A 113 16.70 -8.41 17.80
CA GLY A 113 15.71 -9.35 17.28
C GLY A 113 14.36 -8.69 16.96
N PHE A 114 13.31 -9.51 16.91
CA PHE A 114 11.99 -9.11 16.46
C PHE A 114 11.41 -7.94 17.27
N GLU A 115 11.56 -7.96 18.60
CA GLU A 115 11.00 -6.92 19.48
C GLU A 115 11.68 -5.56 19.30
N ALA A 116 12.94 -5.53 18.86
CA ALA A 116 13.69 -4.30 18.64
C ALA A 116 13.38 -3.62 17.31
N MET A 117 12.71 -4.31 16.38
CA MET A 117 12.32 -3.73 15.09
C MET A 117 11.47 -2.47 15.27
N TYR A 118 11.65 -1.50 14.38
CA TYR A 118 10.80 -0.30 14.31
C TYR A 118 9.32 -0.67 14.31
N ASP A 119 8.94 -1.65 13.49
CA ASP A 119 7.55 -2.11 13.39
C ASP A 119 6.98 -2.60 14.73
N SER A 120 7.77 -3.40 15.45
CA SER A 120 7.42 -3.95 16.76
C SER A 120 7.32 -2.87 17.84
N ARG A 121 8.20 -1.86 17.78
CA ARG A 121 8.18 -0.72 18.71
C ARG A 121 6.94 0.15 18.51
N VAL A 122 6.56 0.42 17.26
CA VAL A 122 5.32 1.16 16.97
C VAL A 122 4.11 0.36 17.42
N TYR A 123 4.09 -0.96 17.19
CA TYR A 123 3.00 -1.81 17.69
C TYR A 123 2.90 -1.83 19.22
N ALA A 124 4.03 -1.92 19.92
CA ALA A 124 4.06 -1.86 21.38
C ALA A 124 3.49 -0.53 21.90
N HIS A 125 3.85 0.59 21.27
CA HIS A 125 3.28 1.91 21.58
C HIS A 125 1.78 1.95 21.31
N PHE A 126 1.33 1.50 20.13
CA PHE A 126 -0.08 1.44 19.76
C PHE A 126 -0.91 0.71 20.82
N ARG A 127 -0.46 -0.47 21.26
CA ARG A 127 -1.11 -1.24 22.33
C ARG A 127 -1.14 -0.50 23.65
N ALA A 128 -0.04 0.13 24.03
CA ALA A 128 0.07 0.84 25.30
C ALA A 128 -0.84 2.08 25.38
N HIS A 129 -1.21 2.66 24.24
CA HIS A 129 -1.98 3.90 24.15
C HIS A 129 -3.43 3.70 23.68
N GLY A 130 -4.02 2.52 23.95
CA GLY A 130 -5.45 2.25 23.71
C GLY A 130 -5.78 1.65 22.34
N GLY A 131 -4.76 1.35 21.52
CA GLY A 131 -4.92 0.66 20.25
C GLY A 131 -5.90 1.37 19.33
N ALA A 132 -6.94 0.65 18.90
CA ALA A 132 -7.97 1.18 17.99
C ALA A 132 -8.91 2.21 18.64
N LEU A 133 -8.89 2.34 19.97
CA LEU A 133 -9.69 3.29 20.74
C LEU A 133 -8.79 4.14 21.65
N PRO A 134 -7.86 4.91 21.08
CA PRO A 134 -6.87 5.65 21.85
C PRO A 134 -7.46 6.95 22.43
N ASP A 135 -6.69 7.64 23.28
CA ASP A 135 -7.02 9.00 23.71
C ASP A 135 -6.98 10.00 22.54
N VAL A 136 -7.45 11.23 22.76
CA VAL A 136 -7.58 12.25 21.70
C VAL A 136 -6.25 12.57 21.01
N ARG A 137 -5.14 12.63 21.75
CA ARG A 137 -3.83 13.01 21.18
C ARG A 137 -3.32 11.90 20.27
N GLU A 138 -3.35 10.68 20.77
CA GLU A 138 -2.94 9.49 20.02
C GLU A 138 -3.89 9.24 18.83
N ALA A 139 -5.21 9.42 19.00
CA ALA A 139 -6.19 9.34 17.92
C ALA A 139 -5.86 10.30 16.77
N LEU A 140 -5.61 11.58 17.09
CA LEU A 140 -5.22 12.58 16.08
C LEU A 140 -3.89 12.19 15.42
N GLY A 141 -2.90 11.71 16.18
CA GLY A 141 -1.62 11.26 15.64
C GLY A 141 -1.78 10.09 14.65
N GLN A 142 -2.56 9.07 15.00
CA GLN A 142 -2.84 7.93 14.13
C GLN A 142 -3.60 8.35 12.86
N ARG A 143 -4.57 9.26 12.96
CA ARG A 143 -5.34 9.74 11.79
C ARG A 143 -4.50 10.60 10.85
N LEU A 144 -3.65 11.46 11.40
CA LEU A 144 -2.68 12.22 10.59
C LEU A 144 -1.72 11.26 9.88
N HIS A 145 -1.20 10.24 10.59
CA HIS A 145 -0.33 9.24 10.00
C HIS A 145 -1.03 8.53 8.83
N ASP A 146 -2.23 7.99 9.06
CA ASP A 146 -3.00 7.27 8.03
C ASP A 146 -3.27 8.16 6.80
N HIS A 147 -3.60 9.44 7.01
CA HIS A 147 -3.74 10.41 5.91
C HIS A 147 -2.41 10.62 5.15
N GLY A 148 -1.28 10.71 5.85
CA GLY A 148 0.02 10.80 5.19
C GLY A 148 0.35 9.54 4.37
N VAL A 149 -0.06 8.35 4.84
CA VAL A 149 0.06 7.11 4.06
C VAL A 149 -0.81 7.15 2.80
N ASP A 150 -2.03 7.69 2.87
CA ASP A 150 -2.89 7.87 1.69
C ASP A 150 -2.21 8.74 0.63
N ASN A 151 -1.63 9.87 1.04
CA ASN A 151 -0.91 10.77 0.12
C ASN A 151 0.31 10.07 -0.49
N ALA A 152 1.13 9.43 0.35
CA ALA A 152 2.30 8.69 -0.11
C ALA A 152 1.95 7.53 -1.05
N LEU A 153 0.81 6.88 -0.82
CA LEU A 153 0.28 5.81 -1.68
C LEU A 153 -0.16 6.34 -3.04
N ALA A 154 -0.90 7.46 -3.05
CA ALA A 154 -1.29 8.13 -4.28
C ALA A 154 -0.05 8.54 -5.09
N ASP A 155 0.94 9.15 -4.44
CA ASP A 155 2.20 9.53 -5.08
C ASP A 155 2.96 8.32 -5.66
N ALA A 156 3.13 7.27 -4.86
CA ALA A 156 3.86 6.07 -5.26
C ALA A 156 3.21 5.36 -6.46
N THR A 157 1.88 5.36 -6.53
CA THR A 157 1.13 4.65 -7.60
C THR A 157 0.83 5.52 -8.82
N ARG A 158 0.91 6.86 -8.70
CA ARG A 158 0.57 7.81 -9.78
C ARG A 158 1.27 7.48 -11.10
N ALA A 159 2.60 7.36 -11.08
CA ALA A 159 3.38 7.10 -12.29
C ALA A 159 3.03 5.74 -12.91
N TRP A 160 2.88 4.70 -12.08
CA TRP A 160 2.50 3.36 -12.53
C TRP A 160 1.14 3.38 -13.24
N LEU A 161 0.13 3.99 -12.61
CA LEU A 161 -1.23 4.08 -13.12
C LEU A 161 -1.30 4.93 -14.39
N ALA A 162 -0.50 5.99 -14.49
CA ALA A 162 -0.40 6.80 -15.71
C ALA A 162 0.19 6.00 -16.89
N THR A 163 1.14 5.10 -16.63
CA THR A 163 1.79 4.29 -17.67
C THR A 163 0.98 3.04 -18.04
N HIS A 164 0.46 2.29 -17.07
CA HIS A 164 -0.14 0.97 -17.28
C HIS A 164 -1.66 0.93 -17.12
N GLY A 165 -2.27 2.05 -16.68
CA GLY A 165 -3.70 2.15 -16.38
C GLY A 165 -4.12 1.43 -15.10
N PRO A 166 -5.34 1.70 -14.57
CA PRO A 166 -5.84 1.10 -13.33
C PRO A 166 -6.02 -0.43 -13.43
N GLN A 167 -6.33 -0.94 -14.62
CA GLN A 167 -6.49 -2.39 -14.87
C GLN A 167 -5.17 -3.19 -14.75
N SER A 168 -4.04 -2.52 -14.52
CA SER A 168 -2.77 -3.18 -14.27
C SER A 168 -2.61 -3.66 -12.82
N VAL A 169 -3.49 -3.26 -11.90
CA VAL A 169 -3.35 -3.57 -10.48
C VAL A 169 -4.18 -4.80 -10.12
N VAL A 170 -3.52 -5.83 -9.58
CA VAL A 170 -4.16 -7.11 -9.20
C VAL A 170 -4.04 -7.33 -7.70
N GLY A 171 -5.18 -7.53 -7.05
CA GLY A 171 -5.25 -7.87 -5.63
C GLY A 171 -5.05 -9.37 -5.40
N VAL A 172 -4.26 -9.76 -4.40
CA VAL A 172 -4.15 -11.16 -3.97
C VAL A 172 -4.52 -11.26 -2.49
N MET A 173 -5.63 -11.95 -2.26
CA MET A 173 -6.25 -12.18 -0.97
C MET A 173 -6.15 -13.65 -0.59
N GLY A 174 -6.03 -13.93 0.71
CA GLY A 174 -5.98 -15.31 1.19
C GLY A 174 -5.56 -15.44 2.65
N GLY A 175 -5.70 -16.64 3.20
CA GLY A 175 -5.43 -16.89 4.60
C GLY A 175 -3.98 -16.62 5.03
N HIS A 176 -3.81 -15.92 6.15
CA HIS A 176 -2.53 -15.69 6.82
C HIS A 176 -1.87 -16.98 7.36
N ALA A 177 -2.63 -18.08 7.45
CA ALA A 177 -2.20 -19.34 8.07
C ALA A 177 -1.51 -20.32 7.11
N VAL A 178 -1.36 -19.97 5.84
CA VAL A 178 -0.65 -20.81 4.86
C VAL A 178 0.82 -20.89 5.24
N ARG A 179 1.34 -22.11 5.43
CA ARG A 179 2.74 -22.32 5.82
C ARG A 179 3.71 -22.10 4.67
N ARG A 180 4.86 -21.48 4.94
CA ARG A 180 5.99 -21.40 4.00
C ARG A 180 6.40 -22.80 3.54
N GLY A 181 6.77 -22.92 2.27
CA GLY A 181 7.19 -24.19 1.66
C GLY A 181 6.05 -25.12 1.20
N SER A 182 4.81 -24.88 1.66
CA SER A 182 3.64 -25.68 1.28
C SER A 182 3.24 -25.49 -0.19
N ALA A 183 2.45 -26.42 -0.74
CA ALA A 183 1.95 -26.30 -2.11
C ALA A 183 1.12 -25.01 -2.35
N PRO A 184 0.15 -24.63 -1.48
CA PRO A 184 -0.57 -23.36 -1.64
C PRO A 184 0.34 -22.13 -1.60
N TYR A 185 1.39 -22.15 -0.76
CA TYR A 185 2.39 -21.07 -0.72
C TYR A 185 3.14 -20.97 -2.04
N ARG A 186 3.57 -22.10 -2.62
CA ARG A 186 4.24 -22.13 -3.94
C ARG A 186 3.34 -21.62 -5.04
N THR A 187 2.07 -22.04 -5.07
CA THR A 187 1.08 -21.56 -6.03
C THR A 187 0.94 -20.03 -5.97
N ALA A 188 0.80 -19.46 -4.77
CA ALA A 188 0.70 -18.02 -4.59
C ALA A 188 1.99 -17.27 -4.99
N ALA A 189 3.15 -17.85 -4.72
CA ALA A 189 4.44 -17.30 -5.15
C ALA A 189 4.62 -17.33 -6.67
N VAL A 190 4.24 -18.42 -7.34
CA VAL A 190 4.27 -18.50 -8.81
C VAL A 190 3.30 -17.49 -9.42
N LEU A 191 2.10 -17.34 -8.85
CA LEU A 191 1.13 -16.33 -9.28
C LEU A 191 1.74 -14.92 -9.24
N GLY A 192 2.30 -14.52 -8.09
CA GLY A 192 2.93 -13.20 -7.95
C GLY A 192 4.11 -12.99 -8.92
N TRP A 193 4.89 -14.05 -9.15
CA TRP A 193 6.02 -14.04 -10.08
C TRP A 193 5.59 -13.83 -11.53
N GLU A 194 4.56 -14.54 -12.00
CA GLU A 194 4.05 -14.38 -13.37
C GLU A 194 3.33 -13.03 -13.57
N LEU A 195 2.55 -12.58 -12.59
CA LEU A 195 1.85 -11.30 -12.65
C LEU A 195 2.83 -10.12 -12.75
N ALA A 196 3.86 -10.08 -11.90
CA ALA A 196 4.88 -9.03 -11.95
C ALA A 196 5.63 -9.02 -13.29
N ARG A 197 5.95 -10.19 -13.84
CA ARG A 197 6.60 -10.33 -15.17
C ARG A 197 5.70 -9.89 -16.32
N ALA A 198 4.38 -9.88 -16.11
CA ALA A 198 3.39 -9.37 -17.05
C ALA A 198 3.01 -7.89 -16.78
N HIS A 199 3.83 -7.15 -16.02
CA HIS A 199 3.59 -5.76 -15.64
C HIS A 199 2.23 -5.56 -14.95
N ARG A 200 1.90 -6.47 -14.03
CA ARG A 200 0.81 -6.28 -13.08
C ARG A 200 1.37 -5.91 -11.71
N LEU A 201 0.87 -4.81 -11.16
CA LEU A 201 1.18 -4.41 -9.79
C LEU A 201 0.44 -5.36 -8.85
N VAL A 202 1.18 -6.23 -8.17
CA VAL A 202 0.65 -7.14 -7.15
C VAL A 202 0.40 -6.36 -5.87
N VAL A 203 -0.85 -6.36 -5.39
CA VAL A 203 -1.25 -5.72 -4.14
C VAL A 203 -1.78 -6.78 -3.17
N THR A 204 -1.31 -6.76 -1.93
CA THR A 204 -1.74 -7.71 -0.90
C THR A 204 -2.08 -7.00 0.41
N GLY A 205 -2.71 -7.72 1.34
CA GLY A 205 -2.91 -7.25 2.71
C GLY A 205 -1.64 -7.22 3.57
N GLY A 206 -0.49 -7.64 3.05
CA GLY A 206 0.81 -7.46 3.69
C GLY A 206 1.18 -8.41 4.82
N GLY A 207 0.30 -9.34 5.21
CA GLY A 207 0.59 -10.32 6.27
C GLY A 207 1.35 -11.57 5.79
N PRO A 208 1.50 -12.60 6.65
CA PRO A 208 2.13 -13.88 6.30
C PRO A 208 1.25 -14.73 5.35
N GLY A 209 1.76 -15.90 4.96
CA GLY A 209 1.02 -16.86 4.16
C GLY A 209 0.87 -16.46 2.69
N VAL A 210 -0.35 -16.50 2.16
CA VAL A 210 -0.62 -16.22 0.72
C VAL A 210 -0.16 -14.82 0.31
N MET A 211 -0.38 -13.84 1.18
CA MET A 211 0.01 -12.45 0.94
C MET A 211 1.53 -12.31 0.82
N GLU A 212 2.28 -12.86 1.78
CA GLU A 212 3.74 -12.92 1.73
C GLU A 212 4.23 -13.66 0.49
N ALA A 213 3.65 -14.81 0.17
CA ALA A 213 4.04 -15.61 -1.00
C ALA A 213 3.89 -14.83 -2.31
N ALA A 214 2.76 -14.12 -2.50
CA ALA A 214 2.53 -13.32 -3.69
C ALA A 214 3.54 -12.15 -3.81
N ASN A 215 3.83 -11.45 -2.71
CA ASN A 215 4.86 -10.42 -2.71
C ASN A 215 6.27 -11.01 -2.94
N LEU A 216 6.59 -12.19 -2.39
CA LEU A 216 7.85 -12.92 -2.66
C LEU A 216 8.01 -13.26 -4.14
N GLY A 217 6.95 -13.78 -4.77
CA GLY A 217 6.91 -14.05 -6.19
C GLY A 217 7.23 -12.82 -7.02
N ALA A 218 6.53 -11.71 -6.72
CA ALA A 218 6.77 -10.43 -7.37
C ALA A 218 8.19 -9.90 -7.09
N TYR A 219 8.73 -10.09 -5.89
CA TYR A 219 10.08 -9.67 -5.52
C TYR A 219 11.16 -10.38 -6.34
N LEU A 220 10.94 -11.66 -6.63
CA LEU A 220 11.86 -12.50 -7.41
C LEU A 220 11.47 -12.57 -8.89
N SER A 221 10.62 -11.68 -9.41
CA SER A 221 10.13 -11.67 -10.79
C SER A 221 11.24 -11.66 -11.86
N THR A 222 12.40 -11.08 -11.51
CA THR A 222 13.59 -11.00 -12.37
C THR A 222 14.52 -12.22 -12.25
N ARG A 223 14.29 -13.09 -11.25
CA ARG A 223 15.05 -14.32 -11.01
C ARG A 223 14.44 -15.51 -11.73
N SER A 224 15.19 -16.61 -11.79
CA SER A 224 14.74 -17.85 -12.41
C SER A 224 13.67 -18.55 -11.55
N ALA A 225 12.91 -19.48 -12.16
CA ALA A 225 11.99 -20.33 -11.41
C ALA A 225 12.72 -21.24 -10.40
N GLU A 226 13.98 -21.60 -10.70
CA GLU A 226 14.85 -22.36 -9.80
C GLU A 226 15.21 -21.53 -8.56
N ASP A 227 15.56 -20.25 -8.73
CA ASP A 227 15.83 -19.32 -7.63
C ASP A 227 14.60 -19.10 -6.76
N LEU A 228 13.42 -18.94 -7.38
CA LEU A 228 12.16 -18.82 -6.65
C LEU A 228 11.90 -20.07 -5.81
N THR A 229 12.13 -21.26 -6.38
CA THR A 229 11.97 -22.53 -5.66
C THR A 229 12.95 -22.62 -4.49
N ALA A 230 14.23 -22.29 -4.71
CA ALA A 230 15.26 -22.30 -3.67
C ALA A 230 14.96 -21.30 -2.54
N ALA A 231 14.45 -20.11 -2.86
CA ALA A 231 14.03 -19.13 -1.87
C ALA A 231 12.86 -19.65 -1.01
N ILE A 232 11.86 -20.27 -1.63
CA ILE A 232 10.74 -20.88 -0.90
C ILE A 232 11.20 -22.04 -0.01
N ASP A 233 12.15 -22.85 -0.47
CA ASP A 233 12.73 -23.96 0.30
C ASP A 233 13.50 -23.45 1.51
N LEU A 234 14.21 -22.33 1.37
CA LEU A 234 14.87 -21.66 2.50
C LEU A 234 13.84 -21.16 3.52
N LEU A 235 12.77 -20.51 3.07
CA LEU A 235 11.70 -20.04 3.96
C LEU A 235 10.98 -21.18 4.68
N ALA A 236 10.90 -22.38 4.09
CA ALA A 236 10.28 -23.55 4.71
C ALA A 236 10.94 -23.95 6.04
N ALA A 237 12.17 -23.51 6.31
CA ALA A 237 12.83 -23.70 7.60
C ALA A 237 12.14 -22.92 8.75
N ALA A 238 11.31 -21.93 8.45
CA ALA A 238 10.50 -21.18 9.40
C ALA A 238 9.04 -21.14 8.90
N PRO A 239 8.28 -22.24 9.05
CA PRO A 239 7.05 -22.48 8.29
C PRO A 239 5.88 -21.56 8.68
N ASP A 240 5.87 -21.04 9.91
CA ASP A 240 4.83 -20.18 10.43
C ASP A 240 5.41 -19.15 11.42
N PHE A 241 4.59 -18.16 11.76
CA PHE A 241 4.98 -17.00 12.56
C PHE A 241 4.97 -17.28 14.08
N THR A 242 5.15 -18.53 14.52
CA THR A 242 5.17 -18.82 15.97
C THR A 242 6.51 -18.46 16.64
N ASP A 243 7.60 -18.49 15.87
CA ASP A 243 8.94 -18.03 16.25
C ASP A 243 9.27 -16.79 15.42
N HIS A 244 9.00 -15.61 15.98
CA HIS A 244 9.09 -14.34 15.26
C HIS A 244 10.51 -14.06 14.76
N ASP A 245 11.52 -14.33 15.60
CA ASP A 245 12.93 -14.11 15.26
C ASP A 245 13.35 -15.00 14.10
N ARG A 246 13.07 -16.30 14.19
CA ARG A 246 13.43 -17.24 13.13
C ARG A 246 12.68 -16.96 11.83
N TYR A 247 11.40 -16.58 11.92
CA TYR A 247 10.59 -16.24 10.76
C TYR A 247 11.11 -15.02 10.02
N THR A 248 11.44 -13.95 10.76
CA THR A 248 12.00 -12.71 10.22
C THR A 248 13.42 -12.93 9.68
N ALA A 249 14.27 -13.64 10.42
CA ALA A 249 15.64 -13.95 10.00
C ALA A 249 15.65 -14.74 8.68
N ALA A 250 14.73 -15.71 8.49
CA ALA A 250 14.61 -16.44 7.23
C ALA A 250 14.26 -15.53 6.05
N ALA A 251 13.34 -14.58 6.24
CA ALA A 251 12.97 -13.61 5.20
C ALA A 251 14.13 -12.68 4.84
N LEU A 252 14.82 -12.12 5.85
CA LEU A 252 16.01 -11.30 5.64
C LEU A 252 17.12 -12.07 4.92
N ARG A 253 17.31 -13.36 5.25
CA ARG A 253 18.28 -14.22 4.56
C ARG A 253 17.93 -14.44 3.10
N VAL A 254 16.64 -14.59 2.74
CA VAL A 254 16.22 -14.63 1.33
C VAL A 254 16.54 -13.32 0.63
N ARG A 255 16.25 -12.16 1.26
CA ARG A 255 16.58 -10.85 0.68
C ARG A 255 18.09 -10.70 0.45
N GLU A 256 18.91 -11.15 1.40
CA GLU A 256 20.37 -11.11 1.27
C GLU A 256 20.89 -11.97 0.11
N LEU A 257 20.34 -13.18 -0.06
CA LEU A 257 20.83 -14.14 -1.06
C LEU A 257 20.27 -13.89 -2.47
N PHE A 258 18.99 -13.52 -2.56
CA PHE A 258 18.25 -13.45 -3.83
C PHE A 258 17.86 -12.03 -4.22
N GLY A 259 17.95 -11.08 -3.30
CA GLY A 259 17.65 -9.67 -3.56
C GLY A 259 18.55 -9.07 -4.64
N ARG A 260 18.11 -7.95 -5.21
CA ARG A 260 18.95 -7.18 -6.13
C ARG A 260 20.06 -6.50 -5.32
N SER A 261 21.30 -6.53 -5.81
CA SER A 261 22.37 -5.72 -5.23
C SER A 261 22.01 -4.24 -5.40
N VAL A 262 21.61 -3.59 -4.32
CA VAL A 262 21.46 -2.14 -4.26
C VAL A 262 22.81 -1.57 -3.85
N THR A 263 23.38 -0.67 -4.66
CA THR A 263 24.56 0.08 -4.25
C THR A 263 24.17 0.97 -3.06
N PRO A 264 24.79 0.85 -1.88
CA PRO A 264 24.42 1.68 -0.75
C PRO A 264 24.69 3.16 -1.10
N PRO A 265 23.80 4.10 -0.69
CA PRO A 265 24.12 5.52 -0.76
C PRO A 265 25.34 5.81 0.13
N PRO A 266 26.18 6.81 -0.22
CA PRO A 266 27.38 7.12 0.54
C PRO A 266 27.04 7.48 1.99
N GLU A 267 27.81 6.91 2.93
CA GLU A 267 27.71 7.15 4.37
C GLU A 267 28.00 8.63 4.68
N ASP A 268 27.18 9.26 5.52
CA ASP A 268 27.40 10.60 6.07
C ASP A 268 27.62 10.47 7.58
N ASP A 269 28.81 10.87 8.03
CA ASP A 269 29.38 10.59 9.34
C ASP A 269 28.79 11.52 10.42
N GLY A 270 27.64 11.16 11.03
CA GLY A 270 27.10 11.95 12.16
C GLY A 270 25.84 11.44 12.84
N GLU A 271 26.02 10.91 14.05
CA GLU A 271 25.08 10.62 15.17
C GLU A 271 23.79 9.79 14.96
N PRO A 272 23.43 8.89 15.91
CA PRO A 272 22.25 8.04 15.80
C PRO A 272 21.01 8.76 16.33
N ALA A 273 20.32 9.46 15.44
CA ALA A 273 18.88 9.68 15.56
C ALA A 273 18.23 8.96 14.38
N VAL A 274 17.12 8.25 14.62
CA VAL A 274 16.27 7.65 13.58
C VAL A 274 15.65 8.81 12.78
N ALA A 275 16.48 9.43 11.94
CA ALA A 275 16.11 10.49 11.04
C ALA A 275 15.61 9.78 9.79
N TYR A 276 14.30 9.84 9.59
CA TYR A 276 13.63 9.74 8.29
C TYR A 276 14.42 10.58 7.26
N ARG A 277 15.45 9.95 6.68
CA ARG A 277 16.38 10.49 5.69
C ARG A 277 16.11 9.75 4.39
N ALA A 278 15.10 10.24 3.67
CA ALA A 278 15.06 10.14 2.23
C ALA A 278 14.40 11.43 1.73
N ASP A 279 15.12 12.17 0.89
CA ASP A 279 14.52 13.19 0.05
C ASP A 279 13.32 12.57 -0.67
N SER A 280 12.13 13.20 -0.57
CA SER A 280 11.04 12.85 -1.50
C SER A 280 11.52 12.99 -2.95
N ALA A 281 12.48 13.90 -3.20
CA ALA A 281 13.15 14.08 -4.48
C ALA A 281 13.93 12.84 -4.97
N ALA A 282 14.57 12.06 -4.09
CA ALA A 282 15.28 10.85 -4.49
C ALA A 282 14.32 9.69 -4.85
N LEU A 283 13.05 9.77 -4.44
CA LEU A 283 11.97 8.86 -4.85
C LEU A 283 11.14 9.40 -6.02
N THR A 284 11.30 10.69 -6.39
CA THR A 284 10.65 11.27 -7.59
C THR A 284 11.30 10.87 -8.91
N THR A 285 12.49 10.24 -8.89
CA THR A 285 13.10 9.67 -10.10
C THR A 285 12.45 8.34 -10.43
N GLY A 286 11.24 8.35 -10.99
CA GLY A 286 10.69 7.36 -11.94
C GLY A 286 10.93 5.85 -11.74
N ASP A 287 11.40 5.40 -10.57
CA ASP A 287 11.90 4.04 -10.39
C ASP A 287 10.73 3.15 -9.98
N LEU A 288 9.92 2.81 -11.00
CA LEU A 288 8.84 1.85 -10.91
C LEU A 288 9.37 0.42 -10.67
N ASP A 289 10.67 0.22 -10.50
CA ASP A 289 11.24 -1.09 -10.23
C ASP A 289 10.62 -1.74 -8.99
N TRP A 290 10.27 -0.97 -7.95
CA TRP A 290 9.62 -1.53 -6.76
C TRP A 290 8.27 -2.20 -7.08
N ALA A 291 7.51 -1.67 -8.05
CA ALA A 291 6.20 -2.18 -8.43
C ALA A 291 6.32 -3.56 -9.10
N ASN A 292 7.37 -3.74 -9.93
CA ASN A 292 7.70 -5.02 -10.55
C ASN A 292 8.57 -5.93 -9.66
N CYS A 293 9.17 -5.41 -8.58
CA CYS A 293 10.05 -6.11 -7.65
C CYS A 293 9.47 -6.09 -6.23
N GLY A 294 8.37 -6.81 -6.04
CA GLY A 294 7.73 -7.02 -4.74
C GLY A 294 6.32 -6.46 -4.65
N GLY A 295 6.01 -5.45 -5.45
CA GLY A 295 4.68 -4.83 -5.47
C GLY A 295 4.35 -4.08 -4.19
N LEU A 296 3.07 -3.98 -3.88
CA LEU A 296 2.55 -3.21 -2.74
C LEU A 296 1.96 -4.15 -1.68
N ALA A 297 2.28 -3.88 -0.42
CA ALA A 297 1.59 -4.46 0.74
C ALA A 297 0.83 -3.36 1.48
N VAL A 298 -0.38 -3.68 1.95
CA VAL A 298 -1.21 -2.77 2.75
C VAL A 298 -1.57 -3.41 4.10
N PRO A 299 -0.62 -3.52 5.06
CA PRO A 299 -0.85 -4.11 6.37
C PRO A 299 -1.41 -3.10 7.38
N THR A 300 -1.72 -3.58 8.60
CA THR A 300 -2.06 -2.71 9.74
C THR A 300 -1.32 -3.10 11.01
N TRP A 301 -1.23 -2.15 11.95
CA TRP A 301 -0.85 -2.47 13.34
C TRP A 301 -1.99 -3.08 14.17
N LEU A 302 -3.24 -3.06 13.69
CA LEU A 302 -4.36 -3.69 14.39
C LEU A 302 -4.12 -5.18 14.65
N TYR A 303 -3.58 -5.87 13.63
CA TYR A 303 -3.33 -7.30 13.68
C TYR A 303 -1.94 -7.65 14.19
N GLY A 304 -1.21 -6.81 14.94
CA GLY A 304 0.25 -6.91 15.16
C GLY A 304 0.91 -8.20 15.68
N HIS A 305 0.19 -9.33 15.73
CA HIS A 305 0.71 -10.69 15.57
C HIS A 305 0.94 -11.10 14.08
N GLU A 306 0.54 -10.28 13.11
CA GLU A 306 0.82 -10.41 11.68
C GLU A 306 1.79 -9.28 11.29
N PRO A 307 3.10 -9.52 11.22
CA PRO A 307 4.05 -8.50 10.82
C PRO A 307 3.83 -8.16 9.34
N ALA A 308 4.31 -6.98 8.93
CA ALA A 308 4.41 -6.71 7.51
C ALA A 308 5.40 -7.69 6.88
N ASN A 309 5.01 -8.34 5.77
CA ASN A 309 5.91 -9.19 5.04
C ASN A 309 7.07 -8.38 4.45
N LEU A 310 8.25 -8.98 4.44
CA LEU A 310 9.48 -8.30 4.04
C LEU A 310 9.78 -8.43 2.55
N PHE A 311 8.83 -8.85 1.71
CA PHE A 311 9.07 -9.02 0.27
C PHE A 311 8.36 -7.96 -0.59
N ALA A 312 7.44 -7.19 -0.02
CA ALA A 312 6.84 -6.06 -0.71
C ALA A 312 7.89 -5.01 -1.09
N GLY A 313 7.72 -4.39 -2.27
CA GLY A 313 8.59 -3.31 -2.72
C GLY A 313 8.30 -2.01 -1.96
N ARG A 314 7.02 -1.76 -1.64
CA ARG A 314 6.54 -0.67 -0.78
C ARG A 314 5.42 -1.14 0.13
N ILE A 315 5.28 -0.50 1.30
CA ILE A 315 4.35 -0.89 2.34
C ILE A 315 3.53 0.32 2.80
N ALA A 316 2.23 0.30 2.53
CA ALA A 316 1.26 1.25 3.05
C ALA A 316 0.68 0.72 4.36
N LYS A 317 1.40 0.95 5.47
CA LYS A 317 1.02 0.42 6.78
C LYS A 317 0.07 1.38 7.49
N TYR A 318 -1.11 0.94 7.87
CA TYR A 318 -2.13 1.79 8.51
C TYR A 318 -2.36 1.45 9.99
N PHE A 319 -2.88 2.40 10.76
CA PHE A 319 -3.52 2.12 12.05
C PHE A 319 -4.96 1.66 11.85
N SER A 320 -5.70 2.30 10.94
CA SER A 320 -7.10 1.97 10.64
C SER A 320 -7.23 0.75 9.72
N ASN A 321 -7.80 -0.33 10.25
CA ASN A 321 -8.08 -1.51 9.44
C ASN A 321 -9.19 -1.30 8.40
N ALA A 322 -10.18 -0.45 8.70
CA ALA A 322 -11.24 -0.15 7.74
C ALA A 322 -10.70 0.56 6.49
N ILE A 323 -9.75 1.50 6.67
CA ILE A 323 -9.09 2.18 5.55
C ILE A 323 -8.25 1.17 4.77
N ARG A 324 -7.44 0.37 5.46
CA ARG A 324 -6.61 -0.67 4.85
C ARG A 324 -7.39 -1.62 3.95
N GLU A 325 -8.52 -2.17 4.43
CA GLU A 325 -9.36 -3.08 3.65
C GLU A 325 -9.96 -2.40 2.40
N ASP A 326 -10.50 -1.18 2.55
CA ASP A 326 -11.07 -0.45 1.42
C ASP A 326 -10.01 -0.10 0.37
N THR A 327 -8.82 0.31 0.81
CA THR A 327 -7.70 0.73 -0.05
C THR A 327 -7.25 -0.39 -0.98
N ILE A 328 -7.06 -1.61 -0.48
CA ILE A 328 -6.63 -2.74 -1.33
C ILE A 328 -7.67 -2.99 -2.43
N LEU A 329 -8.94 -3.04 -2.06
CA LEU A 329 -10.03 -3.31 -2.99
C LEU A 329 -10.19 -2.20 -4.01
N ARG A 330 -10.09 -0.93 -3.59
CA ARG A 330 -10.16 0.23 -4.48
C ARG A 330 -9.05 0.19 -5.53
N LEU A 331 -7.83 -0.17 -5.13
CA LEU A 331 -6.69 -0.25 -6.05
C LEU A 331 -6.79 -1.42 -7.04
N ALA A 332 -7.29 -2.58 -6.62
CA ALA A 332 -7.28 -3.83 -7.40
C ALA A 332 -8.33 -3.85 -8.54
N ARG A 333 -8.16 -3.01 -9.56
CA ARG A 333 -9.11 -2.88 -10.68
C ARG A 333 -8.89 -3.91 -11.79
N GLY A 334 -7.67 -4.45 -11.93
CA GLY A 334 -7.33 -5.49 -12.93
C GLY A 334 -7.84 -6.89 -12.60
N GLY A 335 -8.32 -7.10 -11.38
CA GLY A 335 -8.83 -8.37 -10.90
C GLY A 335 -8.35 -8.68 -9.49
N ILE A 336 -9.01 -9.64 -8.87
CA ILE A 336 -8.72 -10.06 -7.50
C ILE A 336 -8.66 -11.57 -7.45
N VAL A 337 -7.60 -12.08 -6.83
CA VAL A 337 -7.43 -13.50 -6.55
C VAL A 337 -7.79 -13.78 -5.09
N PHE A 338 -8.61 -14.80 -4.87
CA PHE A 338 -9.01 -15.27 -3.55
C PHE A 338 -8.54 -16.73 -3.35
N ALA A 339 -7.48 -16.90 -2.58
CA ALA A 339 -7.09 -18.23 -2.08
C ALA A 339 -7.98 -18.64 -0.89
N PRO A 340 -8.02 -19.92 -0.50
CA PRO A 340 -8.80 -20.37 0.65
C PRO A 340 -8.50 -19.54 1.91
N GLY A 341 -9.58 -19.09 2.55
CA GLY A 341 -9.52 -18.19 3.69
C GLY A 341 -10.85 -18.17 4.44
N ARG A 342 -10.81 -17.73 5.70
CA ARG A 342 -11.97 -17.71 6.59
C ARG A 342 -12.68 -16.35 6.56
N ALA A 343 -13.18 -15.89 7.71
CA ALA A 343 -14.05 -14.73 7.82
C ALA A 343 -13.49 -13.46 7.14
N GLY A 344 -12.20 -13.15 7.31
CA GLY A 344 -11.58 -11.98 6.68
C GLY A 344 -11.63 -12.03 5.15
N THR A 345 -11.21 -13.14 4.54
CA THR A 345 -11.26 -13.33 3.09
C THR A 345 -12.70 -13.32 2.55
N VAL A 346 -13.63 -13.91 3.28
CA VAL A 346 -15.06 -13.86 2.91
C VAL A 346 -15.60 -12.43 2.95
N GLN A 347 -15.23 -11.64 3.96
CA GLN A 347 -15.59 -10.22 4.03
C GLN A 347 -15.03 -9.45 2.83
N GLU A 348 -13.77 -9.65 2.47
CA GLU A 348 -13.13 -9.03 1.30
C GLU A 348 -13.86 -9.38 -0.01
N VAL A 349 -14.27 -10.65 -0.18
CA VAL A 349 -15.08 -11.10 -1.34
C VAL A 349 -16.36 -10.27 -1.46
N PHE A 350 -17.10 -10.08 -0.37
CA PHE A 350 -18.36 -9.35 -0.41
C PHE A 350 -18.17 -7.85 -0.57
N GLN A 351 -17.18 -7.25 0.10
CA GLN A 351 -16.84 -5.83 -0.09
C GLN A 351 -16.47 -5.55 -1.55
N ALA A 352 -15.65 -6.41 -2.16
CA ALA A 352 -15.29 -6.32 -3.57
C ALA A 352 -16.51 -6.45 -4.48
N ALA A 353 -17.34 -7.49 -4.25
CA ALA A 353 -18.53 -7.77 -5.05
C ALA A 353 -19.53 -6.61 -4.98
N THR A 354 -19.72 -5.99 -3.82
CA THR A 354 -20.56 -4.78 -3.68
C THR A 354 -20.02 -3.63 -4.54
N LYS A 355 -18.72 -3.32 -4.44
CA LYS A 355 -18.10 -2.25 -5.27
C LYS A 355 -18.23 -2.54 -6.76
N THR A 356 -18.11 -3.81 -7.17
CA THR A 356 -18.23 -4.24 -8.56
C THR A 356 -19.68 -4.18 -9.05
N TYR A 357 -20.63 -4.63 -8.25
CA TYR A 357 -22.05 -4.57 -8.56
C TYR A 357 -22.49 -3.13 -8.85
N TYR A 358 -22.06 -2.18 -8.02
CA TYR A 358 -22.40 -0.76 -8.14
C TYR A 358 -21.42 0.06 -8.99
N GLY A 359 -20.36 -0.54 -9.54
CA GLY A 359 -19.34 0.19 -10.30
C GLY A 359 -18.67 1.32 -9.51
N THR A 360 -18.60 1.21 -8.17
CA THR A 360 -18.22 2.30 -7.26
C THR A 360 -16.81 2.82 -7.52
N ASP A 361 -15.89 1.97 -7.93
CA ASP A 361 -14.50 2.36 -8.23
C ASP A 361 -14.19 2.11 -9.72
N GLY A 362 -15.21 2.22 -10.59
CA GLY A 362 -15.13 1.87 -12.01
C GLY A 362 -15.15 0.37 -12.28
N ALA A 363 -14.80 -0.01 -13.52
CA ALA A 363 -14.81 -1.40 -13.97
C ALA A 363 -13.81 -2.26 -13.17
N SER A 364 -14.28 -3.42 -12.70
CA SER A 364 -13.46 -4.42 -12.04
C SER A 364 -13.12 -5.55 -13.00
N GLY A 365 -11.90 -6.07 -12.92
CA GLY A 365 -11.46 -7.26 -13.64
C GLY A 365 -11.99 -8.57 -13.04
N ALA A 366 -11.32 -9.67 -13.39
CA ALA A 366 -11.72 -11.02 -13.01
C ALA A 366 -11.65 -11.27 -11.49
N TYR A 367 -12.61 -12.02 -10.98
CA TYR A 367 -12.60 -12.64 -9.65
C TYR A 367 -12.12 -14.07 -9.83
N VAL A 368 -10.92 -14.37 -9.36
CA VAL A 368 -10.32 -15.70 -9.51
C VAL A 368 -10.21 -16.37 -8.15
N PHE A 369 -10.97 -17.43 -7.95
CA PHE A 369 -10.97 -18.23 -6.74
C PHE A 369 -10.08 -19.45 -6.94
N LEU A 370 -9.03 -19.58 -6.12
CA LEU A 370 -8.15 -20.74 -6.13
C LEU A 370 -8.69 -21.82 -5.19
N ASP A 371 -8.59 -23.09 -5.57
CA ASP A 371 -9.17 -24.27 -4.89
C ASP A 371 -10.68 -24.43 -5.17
N ARG A 372 -11.00 -25.17 -6.25
CA ARG A 372 -12.40 -25.43 -6.64
C ARG A 372 -13.17 -26.15 -5.55
N GLU A 373 -12.56 -27.10 -4.87
CA GLU A 373 -13.26 -27.91 -3.87
C GLU A 373 -13.72 -27.01 -2.72
N TYR A 374 -12.83 -26.18 -2.20
CA TYR A 374 -13.13 -25.25 -1.12
C TYR A 374 -14.28 -24.29 -1.49
N TRP A 375 -14.19 -23.64 -2.65
CA TRP A 375 -15.15 -22.62 -3.10
C TRP A 375 -16.44 -23.17 -3.72
N THR A 376 -16.58 -24.50 -3.84
CA THR A 376 -17.84 -25.13 -4.29
C THR A 376 -18.52 -25.94 -3.20
N SER A 377 -17.76 -26.58 -2.31
CA SER A 377 -18.29 -27.54 -1.35
C SER A 377 -18.36 -26.98 0.08
N GLU A 378 -17.35 -26.23 0.51
CA GLU A 378 -17.32 -25.62 1.86
C GLU A 378 -18.00 -24.25 1.88
N LEU A 379 -17.58 -23.36 0.98
CA LEU A 379 -18.11 -22.00 0.85
C LEU A 379 -18.52 -21.75 -0.62
N PRO A 380 -19.72 -22.18 -1.04
CA PRO A 380 -20.17 -22.16 -2.44
C PRO A 380 -20.35 -20.74 -2.98
N VAL A 381 -19.25 -20.10 -3.37
CA VAL A 381 -19.21 -18.66 -3.66
C VAL A 381 -19.95 -18.32 -4.95
N GLU A 382 -19.87 -19.18 -5.96
CA GLU A 382 -20.53 -18.98 -7.26
C GLU A 382 -22.05 -18.95 -7.14
N SER A 383 -22.62 -19.77 -6.24
CA SER A 383 -24.06 -19.85 -6.00
C SER A 383 -24.66 -18.53 -5.52
N LEU A 384 -23.84 -17.64 -4.97
CA LEU A 384 -24.25 -16.33 -4.51
C LEU A 384 -23.77 -15.21 -5.44
N LEU A 385 -22.50 -15.22 -5.84
CA LEU A 385 -21.92 -14.12 -6.62
C LEU A 385 -22.46 -14.07 -8.05
N LYS A 386 -22.64 -15.20 -8.74
CA LYS A 386 -23.10 -15.17 -10.13
C LYS A 386 -24.51 -14.59 -10.28
N PRO A 387 -25.53 -15.03 -9.51
CA PRO A 387 -26.86 -14.42 -9.56
C PRO A 387 -26.86 -12.95 -9.13
N LEU A 388 -26.05 -12.58 -8.14
CA LEU A 388 -25.92 -11.19 -7.72
C LEU A 388 -25.36 -10.33 -8.86
N LEU A 389 -24.21 -10.69 -9.40
CA LEU A 389 -23.50 -9.92 -10.42
C LEU A 389 -24.22 -9.93 -11.78
N SER A 390 -25.06 -10.93 -12.09
CA SER A 390 -25.87 -10.92 -13.31
C SER A 390 -26.95 -9.83 -13.32
N THR A 391 -27.30 -9.31 -12.15
CA THR A 391 -28.33 -8.26 -11.97
C THR A 391 -27.73 -6.86 -11.80
N SER A 392 -26.42 -6.70 -12.01
CA SER A 392 -25.78 -5.39 -11.88
C SER A 392 -26.42 -4.36 -12.82
N PRO A 393 -26.62 -3.11 -12.35
CA PRO A 393 -27.10 -2.01 -13.20
C PRO A 393 -26.16 -1.70 -14.38
N PHE A 394 -24.93 -2.21 -14.37
CA PHE A 394 -23.96 -2.04 -15.46
C PHE A 394 -23.97 -3.19 -16.46
N GLY A 395 -24.95 -4.11 -16.38
CA GLY A 395 -25.09 -5.29 -17.22
C GLY A 395 -24.61 -6.57 -16.53
N ASP A 396 -24.76 -7.72 -17.20
CA ASP A 396 -24.39 -9.01 -16.62
C ASP A 396 -22.87 -9.10 -16.37
N LEU A 397 -22.49 -9.18 -15.10
CA LEU A 397 -21.10 -9.34 -14.64
C LEU A 397 -20.82 -10.75 -14.11
N SER A 398 -21.75 -11.70 -14.21
CA SER A 398 -21.57 -13.07 -13.69
C SER A 398 -20.38 -13.81 -14.34
N GLY A 399 -20.03 -13.43 -15.57
CA GLY A 399 -18.90 -13.95 -16.32
C GLY A 399 -17.52 -13.53 -15.80
N THR A 400 -17.44 -12.64 -14.81
CA THR A 400 -16.17 -12.25 -14.17
C THR A 400 -15.74 -13.21 -13.07
N VAL A 401 -16.63 -14.11 -12.62
CA VAL A 401 -16.37 -15.07 -11.54
C VAL A 401 -15.81 -16.37 -12.11
N HIS A 402 -14.59 -16.70 -11.69
CA HIS A 402 -13.86 -17.88 -12.14
C HIS A 402 -13.30 -18.67 -10.96
N LEU A 403 -13.41 -19.99 -11.01
CA LEU A 403 -12.73 -20.90 -10.08
C LEU A 403 -11.70 -21.70 -10.85
N THR A 404 -10.51 -21.92 -10.29
CA THR A 404 -9.47 -22.73 -10.92
C THR A 404 -8.50 -23.32 -9.89
N ASP A 405 -7.88 -24.44 -10.26
CA ASP A 405 -6.78 -25.07 -9.54
C ASP A 405 -5.44 -24.89 -10.28
N ASP A 406 -5.45 -24.27 -11.47
CA ASP A 406 -4.28 -23.99 -12.30
C ASP A 406 -3.88 -22.52 -12.17
N VAL A 407 -2.69 -22.28 -11.61
CA VAL A 407 -2.12 -20.92 -11.48
C VAL A 407 -1.94 -20.24 -12.83
N HIS A 408 -1.60 -20.97 -13.88
CA HIS A 408 -1.42 -20.39 -15.20
C HIS A 408 -2.77 -20.02 -15.83
N GLU A 409 -3.85 -20.74 -15.51
CA GLU A 409 -5.20 -20.33 -15.87
C GLU A 409 -5.60 -19.04 -15.15
N ALA A 410 -5.32 -18.95 -13.84
CA ALA A 410 -5.55 -17.74 -13.06
C ALA A 410 -4.85 -16.53 -13.69
N VAL A 411 -3.56 -16.66 -14.03
CA VAL A 411 -2.79 -15.60 -14.71
C VAL A 411 -3.42 -15.24 -16.05
N ARG A 412 -3.74 -16.23 -16.90
CA ARG A 412 -4.41 -15.97 -18.19
C ARG A 412 -5.71 -15.17 -18.04
N LEU A 413 -6.52 -15.45 -17.01
CA LEU A 413 -7.77 -14.75 -16.74
C LEU A 413 -7.51 -13.28 -16.33
N LEU A 414 -6.50 -13.03 -15.50
CA LEU A 414 -6.13 -11.68 -15.02
C LEU A 414 -5.41 -10.82 -16.06
N LEU A 415 -4.86 -11.44 -17.12
CA LEU A 415 -4.22 -10.74 -18.23
C LEU A 415 -5.19 -10.44 -19.39
N ARG A 416 -6.40 -11.01 -19.39
CA ARG A 416 -7.40 -10.69 -20.42
C ARG A 416 -7.74 -9.20 -20.36
N PRO A 417 -7.84 -8.51 -21.50
CA PRO A 417 -8.41 -7.18 -21.54
C PRO A 417 -9.85 -7.25 -21.00
N SER A 418 -10.16 -6.43 -20.01
CA SER A 418 -11.55 -6.21 -19.59
C SER A 418 -12.34 -5.78 -20.82
N ALA A 419 -13.43 -6.48 -21.14
CA ALA A 419 -14.24 -6.19 -22.32
C ALA A 419 -14.62 -4.70 -22.32
N GLU A 420 -14.11 -3.94 -23.29
CA GLU A 420 -14.51 -2.55 -23.50
C GLU A 420 -16.04 -2.49 -23.60
N LYS A 421 -16.70 -1.87 -22.63
CA LYS A 421 -18.08 -1.42 -22.83
C LYS A 421 -18.01 -0.06 -23.52
N ALA A 422 -18.72 0.01 -24.65
CA ALA A 422 -18.90 1.17 -25.51
C ALA A 422 -19.16 2.47 -24.72
N PRO A 423 -18.75 3.65 -25.25
CA PRO A 423 -18.95 4.92 -24.57
C PRO A 423 -20.43 5.13 -24.25
N PHE A 424 -20.67 5.62 -23.04
CA PHE A 424 -22.00 5.95 -22.52
C PHE A 424 -22.77 6.85 -23.51
N SER A 425 -23.86 6.33 -24.07
CA SER A 425 -24.91 7.16 -24.64
C SER A 425 -25.73 7.73 -23.48
N VAL A 426 -25.68 9.05 -23.32
CA VAL A 426 -26.46 9.86 -22.36
C VAL A 426 -27.95 9.64 -22.50
#